data_AF-D5P701-F1
#
_entry.id   AF-D5P701-F1
#
_cell.length_a   1.000
_cell.length_b   1.000
_cell.length_c   1.000
_cell.angle_alpha   90.00
_cell.angle_beta   90.00
_cell.angle_gamma   90.00
#
_symmetry.space_group_name_H-M   'P 1'
#
loop_
_entity.id
_entity.type
_entity.pdbx_description
1 polymer ?
#
loop_
_entity_poly.entity_id
_entity_poly.type
_entity_poly.pdbx_seq_one_letter_code
_entity_poly.pdbx_strand_id
1 'polypeptide(L)'
;MLSGVLAAHVSADPADDALAKLNQLSRQAEQTTEAMHSAQLDLNDKLKAQRAADKKHDDAQAAVDAAKARLASYQGAVNKLAAATYMGGRVDGMTAMLTAGSPQGLIDKLAMQRQMATQMADQMANFRAAGAQAAKAEREAAKSAADAKSAAEQAAAVRASLQSKQSQLQVQIAVVKSQYVSLSPQQRTALAEPGPVPAGLPVPGAPAPEAA
;
A
#
# COMPACT_ATOMS: atom_id res chain seq x y z
N MET A 1 56.57 48.84 24.95
CA MET A 1 55.10 48.82 24.70
C MET A 1 54.79 47.57 23.89
N LEU A 2 54.47 46.46 24.56
CA LEU A 2 54.04 45.20 23.92
C LEU A 2 52.55 45.03 24.25
N SER A 3 51.68 45.18 23.24
CA SER A 3 50.24 44.97 23.38
C SER A 3 49.92 43.48 23.18
N GLY A 4 49.45 42.82 24.23
CA GLY A 4 48.95 41.45 24.18
C GLY A 4 47.50 41.41 23.70
N VAL A 5 47.25 40.68 22.61
CA VAL A 5 45.90 40.35 22.14
C VAL A 5 45.34 39.26 23.05
N LEU A 6 44.32 39.59 23.84
CA LEU A 6 43.49 38.62 24.55
C LEU A 6 42.63 37.86 23.53
N ALA A 7 43.04 36.65 23.20
CA ALA A 7 42.18 35.69 22.52
C ALA A 7 41.05 35.31 23.49
N ALA A 8 39.86 35.89 23.30
CA ALA A 8 38.66 35.45 23.97
C ALA A 8 38.38 33.99 23.55
N HIS A 9 38.74 33.05 24.42
CA HIS A 9 38.27 31.67 24.32
C HIS A 9 36.77 31.68 24.62
N VAL A 10 35.95 31.71 23.57
CA VAL A 10 34.55 31.30 23.66
C VAL A 10 34.56 29.79 23.88
N SER A 11 34.72 29.38 25.14
CA SER A 11 34.37 28.01 25.55
C SER A 11 32.87 27.98 25.74
N ALA A 12 32.16 27.31 24.84
CA ALA A 12 30.81 26.85 25.14
C ALA A 12 30.89 25.92 26.37
N ASP A 13 30.02 26.13 27.35
CA ASP A 13 29.96 25.28 28.54
C ASP A 13 29.45 23.88 28.12
N PRO A 14 30.19 22.80 28.41
CA PRO A 14 29.75 21.43 28.14
C PRO A 14 28.36 21.09 28.72
N ALA A 15 27.93 21.79 29.78
CA ALA A 15 26.59 21.61 30.36
C ALA A 15 25.47 22.20 29.48
N ASP A 16 25.70 23.37 28.88
CA ASP A 16 24.73 24.02 27.97
C ASP A 16 24.58 23.21 26.68
N ASP A 17 25.68 22.67 26.16
CA ASP A 17 25.66 21.78 24.98
C ASP A 17 24.87 20.49 25.25
N ALA A 18 24.99 19.91 26.45
CA ALA A 18 24.23 18.72 26.85
C ALA A 18 22.72 18.98 26.97
N LEU A 19 22.32 20.14 27.52
CA LEU A 19 20.91 20.56 27.61
C LEU A 19 20.32 20.85 26.23
N ALA A 20 21.05 21.54 25.36
CA ALA A 20 20.64 21.77 23.97
C ALA A 20 20.43 20.44 23.24
N LYS A 21 21.34 19.48 23.42
CA LYS A 21 21.23 18.15 22.81
C LYS A 21 20.03 17.36 23.34
N LEU A 22 19.78 17.40 24.65
CA LEU A 22 18.62 16.75 25.26
C LEU A 22 17.30 17.29 24.70
N ASN A 23 17.19 18.63 24.58
CA ASN A 23 16.02 19.28 24.00
C ASN A 23 15.80 18.87 22.54
N GLN A 24 16.87 18.81 21.74
CA GLN A 24 16.80 18.34 20.36
C GLN A 24 16.33 16.88 20.27
N LEU A 25 16.90 15.98 21.07
CA LEU A 25 16.52 14.56 21.09
C LEU A 25 15.07 14.36 21.54
N SER A 26 14.60 15.17 22.49
CA SER A 26 13.21 15.13 22.96
C SER A 26 12.24 15.52 21.85
N ARG A 27 12.50 16.61 21.12
CA ARG A 27 11.69 16.98 19.93
C ARG A 27 11.71 15.90 18.85
N GLN A 28 12.86 15.26 18.61
CA GLN A 28 12.94 14.15 17.66
C GLN A 28 12.12 12.93 18.10
N ALA A 29 12.06 12.65 19.40
CA ALA A 29 11.27 11.56 19.96
C ALA A 29 9.76 11.83 19.83
N GLU A 30 9.33 13.06 20.07
CA GLU A 30 7.94 13.50 19.83
C GLU A 30 7.56 13.35 18.35
N GLN A 31 8.36 13.92 17.44
CA GLN A 31 8.14 13.79 15.99
C GLN A 31 8.12 12.32 15.52
N THR A 32 8.98 11.47 16.10
CA THR A 32 9.00 10.04 15.77
C THR A 32 7.73 9.34 16.27
N THR A 33 7.20 9.75 17.42
CA THR A 33 5.94 9.20 17.97
C THR A 33 4.74 9.58 17.10
N GLU A 34 4.68 10.84 16.66
CA GLU A 34 3.65 11.29 15.71
C GLU A 34 3.76 10.56 14.37
N ALA A 35 4.98 10.43 13.83
CA ALA A 35 5.23 9.68 12.59
C ALA A 35 4.84 8.20 12.74
N MET A 36 5.07 7.59 13.90
CA MET A 36 4.63 6.21 14.20
C MET A 36 3.11 6.07 14.14
N HIS A 37 2.37 7.03 14.69
CA HIS A 37 0.90 7.01 14.63
C HIS A 37 0.40 7.11 13.19
N SER A 38 0.94 8.06 12.42
CA SER A 38 0.62 8.21 11.00
C SER A 38 0.98 6.97 10.18
N ALA A 39 2.14 6.36 10.42
CA ALA A 39 2.55 5.12 9.76
C ALA A 39 1.65 3.93 10.13
N GLN A 40 1.12 3.89 11.36
CA GLN A 40 0.18 2.86 11.78
C GLN A 40 -1.18 3.00 11.09
N LEU A 41 -1.67 4.24 10.91
CA LEU A 41 -2.89 4.50 10.14
C LEU A 41 -2.71 4.11 8.67
N ASP A 42 -1.61 4.54 8.04
CA ASP A 42 -1.30 4.18 6.66
C ASP A 42 -1.22 2.65 6.49
N LEU A 43 -0.49 1.94 7.36
CA LEU A 43 -0.43 0.48 7.34
C LEU A 43 -1.81 -0.17 7.43
N ASN A 44 -2.68 0.32 8.32
CA ASN A 44 -4.04 -0.22 8.44
C ASN A 44 -4.85 -0.01 7.16
N ASP A 45 -4.74 1.15 6.54
CA ASP A 45 -5.41 1.46 5.27
C ASP A 45 -4.88 0.59 4.12
N LYS A 46 -3.55 0.39 4.04
CA LYS A 46 -2.96 -0.51 3.03
C LYS A 46 -3.38 -1.96 3.25
N LEU A 47 -3.44 -2.44 4.49
CA LEU A 47 -3.93 -3.79 4.79
C LEU A 47 -5.40 -3.97 4.44
N LYS A 48 -6.23 -2.94 4.63
CA LYS A 48 -7.63 -2.96 4.20
C LYS A 48 -7.73 -3.01 2.67
N ALA A 49 -6.94 -2.20 1.97
CA ALA A 49 -6.87 -2.21 0.51
C ALA A 49 -6.38 -3.56 -0.04
N GLN A 50 -5.35 -4.15 0.60
CA GLN A 50 -4.84 -5.48 0.26
C GLN A 50 -5.94 -6.53 0.37
N ARG A 51 -6.64 -6.62 1.51
CA ARG A 51 -7.74 -7.59 1.69
C ARG A 51 -8.86 -7.43 0.65
N ALA A 52 -9.18 -6.19 0.29
CA ALA A 52 -10.17 -5.91 -0.75
C ALA A 52 -9.68 -6.36 -2.15
N ALA A 53 -8.40 -6.16 -2.45
CA ALA A 53 -7.78 -6.60 -3.69
C ALA A 53 -7.67 -8.13 -3.76
N ASP A 54 -7.28 -8.79 -2.67
CA ASP A 54 -7.23 -10.25 -2.53
C ASP A 54 -8.63 -10.85 -2.76
N LYS A 55 -9.66 -10.29 -2.11
CA LYS A 55 -11.05 -10.73 -2.35
C LYS A 55 -11.46 -10.59 -3.82
N LYS A 56 -11.09 -9.48 -4.47
CA LYS A 56 -11.41 -9.26 -5.88
C LYS A 56 -10.69 -10.27 -6.78
N HIS A 57 -9.46 -10.66 -6.42
CA HIS A 57 -8.70 -11.70 -7.11
C HIS A 57 -9.37 -13.07 -6.97
N ASP A 58 -9.76 -13.45 -5.75
CA ASP A 58 -10.50 -14.70 -5.50
C ASP A 58 -11.82 -14.77 -6.27
N ASP A 59 -12.60 -13.69 -6.25
CA ASP A 59 -13.87 -13.59 -6.97
C ASP A 59 -13.66 -13.69 -8.50
N ALA A 60 -12.58 -13.10 -9.03
CA ALA A 60 -12.23 -13.18 -10.44
C ALA A 60 -11.73 -14.58 -10.83
N GLN A 61 -10.97 -15.24 -9.98
CA GLN A 61 -10.52 -16.62 -10.17
C GLN A 61 -11.72 -17.57 -10.21
N ALA A 62 -12.68 -17.42 -9.31
CA ALA A 62 -13.92 -18.19 -9.32
C ALA A 62 -14.72 -17.98 -10.62
N ALA A 63 -14.75 -16.75 -11.15
CA ALA A 63 -15.40 -16.44 -12.42
C ALA A 63 -14.70 -17.13 -13.62
N VAL A 64 -13.37 -17.18 -13.62
CA VAL A 64 -12.59 -17.92 -14.64
C VAL A 64 -12.94 -19.41 -14.60
N ASP A 65 -12.98 -20.00 -13.41
CA ASP A 65 -13.25 -21.43 -13.27
C ASP A 65 -14.70 -21.78 -13.63
N ALA A 66 -15.65 -20.91 -13.28
CA ALA A 66 -17.03 -21.04 -13.75
C ALA A 66 -17.14 -20.94 -15.28
N ALA A 67 -16.40 -20.03 -15.92
CA ALA A 67 -16.39 -19.90 -17.38
C ALA A 67 -15.80 -21.16 -18.05
N LYS A 68 -14.71 -21.72 -17.52
CA LYS A 68 -14.11 -22.98 -17.99
C LYS A 68 -15.10 -24.14 -17.86
N ALA A 69 -15.79 -24.26 -16.73
CA ALA A 69 -16.77 -25.32 -16.49
C ALA A 69 -17.94 -25.24 -17.49
N ARG A 70 -18.47 -24.03 -17.75
CA ARG A 70 -19.52 -23.81 -18.75
C ARG A 70 -19.06 -24.21 -20.15
N LEU A 71 -17.85 -23.80 -20.54
CA LEU A 71 -17.27 -24.15 -21.83
C LEU A 71 -17.11 -25.67 -21.98
N ALA A 72 -16.57 -26.36 -20.96
CA ALA A 72 -16.38 -27.81 -20.97
C ALA A 72 -17.71 -28.57 -21.06
N SER A 73 -18.73 -28.15 -20.30
CA SER A 73 -20.07 -28.74 -20.36
C SER A 73 -20.69 -28.57 -21.75
N TYR A 74 -20.54 -27.38 -22.35
CA TYR A 74 -21.07 -27.10 -23.67
C TYR A 74 -20.36 -27.91 -24.76
N GLN A 75 -19.02 -28.00 -24.70
CA GLN A 75 -18.23 -28.87 -25.57
C GLN A 75 -18.65 -30.34 -25.45
N GLY A 76 -18.89 -30.83 -24.24
CA GLY A 76 -19.38 -32.18 -24.01
C GLY A 76 -20.72 -32.46 -24.70
N ALA A 77 -21.66 -31.51 -24.63
CA ALA A 77 -22.95 -31.62 -25.32
C ALA A 77 -22.80 -31.62 -26.85
N VAL A 78 -21.97 -30.72 -27.40
CA VAL A 78 -21.66 -30.66 -28.83
C VAL A 78 -21.01 -31.96 -29.31
N ASN A 79 -20.05 -32.50 -28.54
CA ASN A 79 -19.36 -33.75 -28.88
C ASN A 79 -20.31 -34.96 -28.89
N LYS A 80 -21.26 -35.03 -27.94
CA LYS A 80 -22.29 -36.08 -27.92
C LYS A 80 -23.21 -36.00 -29.13
N LEU A 81 -23.64 -34.79 -29.52
CA LEU A 81 -24.45 -34.61 -30.72
C LEU A 81 -23.68 -35.00 -31.99
N ALA A 82 -22.41 -34.60 -32.08
CA ALA A 82 -21.55 -34.98 -33.19
C ALA A 82 -21.37 -36.50 -33.29
N ALA A 83 -21.12 -37.18 -32.16
CA ALA A 83 -21.02 -38.64 -32.11
C ALA A 83 -22.34 -39.32 -32.51
N ALA A 84 -23.48 -38.86 -32.02
CA ALA A 84 -24.80 -39.38 -32.41
C ALA A 84 -25.08 -39.19 -33.90
N THR A 85 -24.68 -38.04 -34.47
CA THR A 85 -24.83 -37.75 -35.91
C THR A 85 -23.91 -38.63 -36.75
N TYR A 86 -22.69 -38.89 -36.28
CA TYR A 86 -21.73 -39.77 -36.94
C TYR A 86 -22.18 -41.25 -36.90
N MET A 87 -22.61 -41.74 -35.73
CA MET A 87 -23.03 -43.12 -35.50
C MET A 87 -24.42 -43.43 -36.08
N GLY A 88 -25.30 -42.43 -36.15
CA GLY A 88 -26.66 -42.57 -36.70
C GLY A 88 -26.71 -42.76 -38.22
N GLY A 89 -25.54 -42.76 -38.89
CA GLY A 89 -25.40 -42.96 -40.32
C GLY A 89 -25.92 -41.77 -41.11
N ARG A 90 -25.06 -41.18 -41.96
CA ARG A 90 -25.61 -40.45 -43.10
C ARG A 90 -26.38 -41.49 -43.91
N VAL A 91 -27.70 -41.41 -43.95
CA VAL A 91 -28.42 -41.97 -45.09
C VAL A 91 -27.79 -41.25 -46.28
N ASP A 92 -27.03 -41.97 -47.11
CA ASP A 92 -26.42 -41.40 -48.31
C ASP A 92 -27.46 -40.52 -49.01
N GLY A 93 -27.07 -39.36 -49.53
CA GLY A 93 -28.02 -38.35 -50.02
C GLY A 93 -29.08 -38.92 -50.98
N MET A 94 -28.73 -39.98 -51.72
CA MET A 94 -29.63 -40.77 -52.55
C MET A 94 -30.67 -41.58 -51.75
N THR A 95 -30.25 -42.31 -50.70
CA THR A 95 -31.11 -43.08 -49.80
C THR A 95 -31.99 -42.18 -48.94
N ALA A 96 -31.48 -41.01 -48.51
CA ALA A 96 -32.26 -39.99 -47.83
C ALA A 96 -33.36 -39.41 -48.74
N MET A 97 -33.07 -39.20 -50.03
CA MET A 97 -34.08 -38.80 -51.02
C MET A 97 -35.13 -39.88 -51.28
N LEU A 98 -34.71 -41.16 -51.35
CA LEU A 98 -35.62 -42.29 -51.62
C LEU A 98 -36.51 -42.66 -50.43
N THR A 99 -36.07 -42.36 -49.20
CA THR A 99 -36.82 -42.67 -47.96
C THR A 99 -37.53 -41.45 -47.37
N ALA A 100 -37.22 -40.23 -47.82
CA ALA A 100 -37.94 -39.03 -47.39
C ALA A 100 -39.36 -39.00 -47.97
N GLY A 101 -40.36 -38.80 -47.12
CA GLY A 101 -41.76 -38.72 -47.53
C GLY A 101 -42.08 -37.56 -48.49
N SER A 102 -41.18 -36.57 -48.62
CA SER A 102 -41.21 -35.55 -49.69
C SER A 102 -39.87 -34.80 -49.83
N PRO A 103 -39.53 -34.25 -51.03
CA PRO A 103 -38.37 -33.38 -51.22
C PRO A 103 -38.38 -32.12 -50.35
N GLN A 104 -39.56 -31.54 -50.10
CA GLN A 104 -39.70 -30.35 -49.26
C GLN A 104 -39.31 -30.64 -47.80
N GLY A 105 -39.74 -31.79 -47.25
CA GLY A 105 -39.39 -32.20 -45.88
C GLY A 105 -37.88 -32.41 -45.66
N LEU A 106 -37.14 -32.79 -46.70
CA LEU A 106 -35.68 -32.87 -46.64
C LEU A 106 -35.04 -31.48 -46.55
N ILE A 107 -35.52 -30.51 -47.34
CA ILE A 107 -35.03 -29.12 -47.32
C ILE A 107 -35.26 -28.50 -45.95
N ASP A 108 -36.45 -28.68 -45.37
CA ASP A 108 -36.80 -28.14 -44.05
C ASP A 108 -35.90 -28.73 -42.94
N LYS A 109 -35.61 -30.04 -43.01
CA LYS A 109 -34.69 -30.71 -42.07
C LYS A 109 -33.27 -30.16 -42.17
N LEU A 110 -32.76 -29.94 -43.39
CA LEU A 110 -31.42 -29.37 -43.60
C LEU A 110 -31.35 -27.91 -43.15
N ALA A 111 -32.40 -27.13 -43.38
CA ALA A 111 -32.49 -25.75 -42.90
C ALA A 111 -32.44 -25.69 -41.35
N MET A 112 -33.20 -26.57 -40.68
CA MET A 112 -33.17 -26.69 -39.22
C MET A 112 -31.79 -27.10 -38.70
N GLN A 113 -31.14 -28.10 -39.32
CA GLN A 113 -29.80 -28.53 -38.92
C GLN A 113 -28.76 -27.42 -39.08
N ARG A 114 -28.81 -26.66 -40.18
CA ARG A 114 -27.93 -25.49 -40.38
C ARG A 114 -28.17 -24.44 -39.30
N GLN A 115 -29.43 -24.13 -38.99
CA GLN A 115 -29.75 -23.16 -37.96
C GLN A 115 -29.24 -23.59 -36.57
N MET A 116 -29.41 -24.87 -36.20
CA MET A 116 -28.86 -25.41 -34.96
C MET A 116 -27.33 -25.35 -34.93
N ALA A 117 -26.67 -25.70 -36.04
CA ALA A 117 -25.21 -25.62 -36.14
C ALA A 117 -24.69 -24.18 -35.97
N THR A 118 -25.34 -23.20 -36.60
CA THR A 118 -25.02 -21.77 -36.43
C THR A 118 -25.20 -21.34 -34.98
N GLN A 119 -26.33 -21.65 -34.35
CA GLN A 119 -26.57 -21.34 -32.94
C GLN A 119 -25.52 -21.97 -32.02
N MET A 120 -25.07 -23.20 -32.33
CA MET A 120 -24.03 -23.87 -31.56
C MET A 120 -22.67 -23.19 -31.70
N ALA A 121 -22.31 -22.77 -32.91
CA ALA A 121 -21.08 -22.05 -33.17
C ALA A 121 -21.08 -20.69 -32.44
N ASP A 122 -22.18 -19.95 -32.51
CA ASP A 122 -22.34 -18.66 -31.84
C ASP A 122 -22.23 -18.80 -30.33
N GLN A 123 -22.92 -19.79 -29.75
CA GLN A 123 -22.86 -20.03 -28.30
C GLN A 123 -21.45 -20.46 -27.84
N MET A 124 -20.75 -21.27 -28.62
CA MET A 124 -19.35 -21.63 -28.35
C MET A 124 -18.42 -20.41 -28.40
N ALA A 125 -18.60 -19.53 -29.40
CA ALA A 125 -17.85 -18.29 -29.51
C ALA A 125 -18.10 -17.38 -28.31
N ASN A 126 -19.36 -17.25 -27.87
CA ASN A 126 -19.75 -16.48 -26.70
C ASN A 126 -19.10 -17.01 -25.41
N PHE A 127 -19.09 -18.32 -25.19
CA PHE A 127 -18.42 -18.90 -24.02
C PHE A 127 -16.90 -18.66 -24.03
N ARG A 128 -16.26 -18.77 -25.20
CA ARG A 128 -14.83 -18.47 -25.34
C ARG A 128 -14.53 -17.00 -25.07
N ALA A 129 -15.34 -16.09 -25.61
CA ALA A 129 -15.20 -14.66 -25.38
C ALA A 129 -15.39 -14.30 -23.90
N ALA A 130 -16.43 -14.85 -23.25
CA ALA A 130 -16.66 -14.66 -21.82
C ALA A 130 -15.50 -15.20 -20.96
N GLY A 131 -14.96 -16.37 -21.32
CA GLY A 131 -13.79 -16.95 -20.66
C GLY A 131 -12.53 -16.09 -20.82
N ALA A 132 -12.29 -15.55 -22.01
CA ALA A 132 -11.17 -14.64 -22.26
C ALA A 132 -11.30 -13.34 -21.45
N GLN A 133 -12.51 -12.77 -21.37
CA GLN A 133 -12.80 -11.60 -20.55
C GLN A 133 -12.58 -11.89 -19.05
N ALA A 134 -13.06 -13.04 -18.55
CA ALA A 134 -12.83 -13.46 -17.17
C ALA A 134 -11.33 -13.61 -16.88
N ALA A 135 -10.57 -14.24 -17.77
CA ALA A 135 -9.13 -14.40 -17.62
C ALA A 135 -8.37 -13.07 -17.63
N LYS A 136 -8.82 -12.09 -18.42
CA LYS A 136 -8.27 -10.72 -18.39
C LYS A 136 -8.55 -10.05 -17.03
N ALA A 137 -9.78 -10.16 -16.54
CA ALA A 137 -10.17 -9.59 -15.25
C ALA A 137 -9.41 -10.24 -14.07
N GLU A 138 -9.17 -11.56 -14.12
CA GLU A 138 -8.36 -12.27 -13.12
C GLU A 138 -6.92 -11.75 -13.11
N ARG A 139 -6.27 -11.60 -14.26
CA ARG A 139 -4.90 -11.05 -14.31
C ARG A 139 -4.80 -9.62 -13.79
N GLU A 140 -5.79 -8.78 -14.10
CA GLU A 140 -5.86 -7.40 -13.59
C GLU A 140 -6.08 -7.37 -12.08
N ALA A 141 -6.91 -8.28 -11.56
CA ALA A 141 -7.14 -8.44 -10.13
C ALA A 141 -5.90 -8.99 -9.42
N ALA A 142 -5.22 -9.98 -9.98
CA ALA A 142 -3.97 -10.56 -9.47
C ALA A 142 -2.87 -9.49 -9.36
N LYS A 143 -2.72 -8.66 -10.42
CA LYS A 143 -1.80 -7.53 -10.39
C LYS A 143 -2.17 -6.54 -9.28
N SER A 144 -3.44 -6.18 -9.18
CA SER A 144 -3.91 -5.24 -8.14
C SER A 144 -3.66 -5.78 -6.72
N ALA A 145 -3.86 -7.08 -6.50
CA ALA A 145 -3.58 -7.75 -5.23
C ALA A 145 -2.07 -7.73 -4.91
N ALA A 146 -1.22 -8.04 -5.89
CA ALA A 146 0.24 -7.96 -5.72
C ALA A 146 0.72 -6.54 -5.41
N ASP A 147 0.20 -5.54 -6.13
CA ASP A 147 0.54 -4.14 -5.92
C ASP A 147 0.09 -3.67 -4.52
N ALA A 148 -1.12 -4.05 -4.08
CA ALA A 148 -1.62 -3.71 -2.75
C ALA A 148 -0.83 -4.39 -1.63
N LYS A 149 -0.44 -5.65 -1.81
CA LYS A 149 0.43 -6.38 -0.88
C LYS A 149 1.79 -5.70 -0.75
N SER A 150 2.43 -5.35 -1.87
CA SER A 150 3.70 -4.62 -1.86
C SER A 150 3.59 -3.28 -1.13
N ALA A 151 2.50 -2.53 -1.35
CA ALA A 151 2.26 -1.28 -0.62
C ALA A 151 2.09 -1.48 0.90
N ALA A 152 1.40 -2.55 1.32
CA ALA A 152 1.25 -2.88 2.74
C ALA A 152 2.60 -3.29 3.38
N GLU A 153 3.43 -4.06 2.66
CA GLU A 153 4.77 -4.45 3.09
C GLU A 153 5.69 -3.22 3.24
N GLN A 154 5.63 -2.27 2.31
CA GLN A 154 6.37 -1.01 2.39
C GLN A 154 5.94 -0.17 3.59
N ALA A 155 4.63 -0.04 3.84
CA ALA A 155 4.11 0.67 5.02
C ALA A 155 4.56 0.00 6.33
N ALA A 156 4.55 -1.34 6.37
CA ALA A 156 5.05 -2.10 7.51
C ALA A 156 6.55 -1.86 7.75
N ALA A 157 7.36 -1.80 6.68
CA ALA A 157 8.78 -1.50 6.76
C ALA A 157 9.05 -0.08 7.27
N VAL A 158 8.28 0.92 6.84
CA VAL A 158 8.38 2.30 7.34
C VAL A 158 8.09 2.34 8.84
N ARG A 159 7.01 1.69 9.29
CA ARG A 159 6.68 1.59 10.72
C ARG A 159 7.80 0.91 11.52
N ALA A 160 8.35 -0.21 11.02
CA ALA A 160 9.45 -0.90 11.69
C ALA A 160 10.72 -0.02 11.80
N SER A 161 11.02 0.75 10.76
CA SER A 161 12.14 1.71 10.76
C SER A 161 11.94 2.80 11.81
N LEU A 162 10.73 3.36 11.91
CA LEU A 162 10.39 4.36 12.92
C LEU A 162 10.47 3.80 14.35
N GLN A 163 10.03 2.57 14.57
CA GLN A 163 10.19 1.89 15.86
C GLN A 163 11.66 1.71 16.25
N SER A 164 12.51 1.33 15.28
CA SER A 164 13.96 1.23 15.49
C SER A 164 14.56 2.59 15.85
N LYS A 165 14.19 3.65 15.12
CA LYS A 165 14.62 5.02 15.40
C LYS A 165 14.20 5.48 16.80
N GLN A 166 12.99 5.16 17.23
CA GLN A 166 12.52 5.49 18.58
C GLN A 166 13.35 4.80 19.66
N SER A 167 13.69 3.53 19.46
CA SER A 167 14.56 2.78 20.38
C SER A 167 15.96 3.40 20.46
N GLN A 168 16.53 3.81 19.31
CA GLN A 168 17.81 4.50 19.25
C GLN A 168 17.78 5.86 19.97
N LEU A 169 16.72 6.65 19.78
CA LEU A 169 16.55 7.93 20.45
C LEU A 169 16.49 7.78 21.98
N GLN A 170 15.80 6.76 22.48
CA GLN A 170 15.76 6.47 23.93
C GLN A 170 17.15 6.19 24.50
N VAL A 171 17.97 5.40 23.80
CA VAL A 171 19.36 5.13 24.20
C VAL A 171 20.19 6.42 24.19
N GLN A 172 20.10 7.23 23.13
CA GLN A 172 20.83 8.50 23.05
C GLN A 172 20.44 9.47 24.18
N ILE A 173 19.13 9.56 24.48
CA ILE A 173 18.64 10.37 25.60
C ILE A 173 19.21 9.87 26.92
N ALA A 174 19.25 8.55 27.16
CA ALA A 174 19.83 7.98 28.39
C ALA A 174 21.32 8.30 28.52
N VAL A 175 22.08 8.20 27.42
CA VAL A 175 23.51 8.55 27.40
C VAL A 175 23.71 10.03 27.73
N VAL A 176 23.03 10.94 27.04
CA VAL A 176 23.16 12.39 27.29
C VAL A 176 22.74 12.77 28.71
N LYS A 177 21.66 12.15 29.24
CA LYS A 177 21.26 12.34 30.64
C LYS A 177 22.34 11.88 31.62
N SER A 178 22.97 10.73 31.38
CA SER A 178 24.05 10.24 32.24
C SER A 178 25.26 11.19 32.24
N GLN A 179 25.63 11.71 31.07
CA GLN A 179 26.71 12.70 30.93
C GLN A 179 26.39 14.00 31.68
N TYR A 180 25.16 14.52 31.54
CA TYR A 180 24.70 15.69 32.29
C TYR A 180 24.73 15.45 33.80
N VAL A 181 24.32 14.26 34.26
CA VAL A 181 24.33 13.89 35.68
C VAL A 181 25.74 13.58 36.22
N SER A 182 26.72 13.33 35.36
CA SER A 182 28.13 13.20 35.73
C SER A 182 28.90 14.53 35.80
N LEU A 183 28.39 15.62 35.22
CA LEU A 183 28.94 16.97 35.41
C LEU A 183 28.74 17.40 36.87
N SER A 184 29.77 17.99 37.49
CA SER A 184 29.82 18.22 38.94
C SER A 184 28.65 19.08 39.46
N PRO A 185 28.14 18.84 40.69
CA PRO A 185 27.11 19.69 41.31
C PRO A 185 27.49 21.18 41.34
N GLN A 186 28.80 21.46 41.47
CA GLN A 186 29.36 22.82 41.50
C GLN A 186 29.18 23.57 40.16
N GLN A 187 29.23 22.87 39.03
CA GLN A 187 28.94 23.46 37.71
C GLN A 187 27.43 23.68 37.46
N ARG A 188 26.58 22.80 38.00
CA ARG A 188 25.11 22.98 37.90
C ARG A 188 24.59 24.13 38.76
N THR A 189 25.21 24.40 39.90
CA THR A 189 24.87 25.55 40.75
C THR A 189 25.43 26.87 40.18
N ALA A 190 26.61 26.86 39.54
CA ALA A 190 27.19 28.03 38.90
C ALA A 190 26.34 28.59 37.73
N LEU A 191 25.55 27.74 37.07
CA LEU A 191 24.58 28.13 36.03
C LEU A 191 23.22 28.60 36.59
N ALA A 192 22.92 28.28 37.86
CA ALA A 192 21.68 28.70 38.53
C ALA A 192 21.83 30.06 39.23
N GLU A 193 23.06 30.58 39.39
CA GLU A 193 23.29 31.94 39.87
C GLU A 193 23.07 32.94 38.73
N PRO A 194 22.19 33.96 38.92
CA PRO A 194 22.14 35.09 38.02
C PRO A 194 23.53 35.72 38.03
N GLY A 195 24.20 35.76 36.87
CA GLY A 195 25.48 36.45 36.74
C GLY A 195 25.40 37.87 37.33
N PRO A 196 26.49 38.38 37.92
CA PRO A 196 26.46 39.65 38.64
C PRO A 196 25.90 40.75 37.75
N VAL A 197 24.80 41.36 38.21
CA VAL A 197 24.25 42.58 37.63
C VAL A 197 25.41 43.59 37.52
N PRO A 198 25.69 44.13 36.32
CA PRO A 198 26.70 45.16 36.16
C PRO A 198 26.40 46.31 37.12
N ALA A 199 27.34 46.60 38.03
CA ALA A 199 27.29 47.80 38.83
C ALA A 199 27.48 49.00 37.90
N GLY A 200 26.37 49.64 37.51
CA GLY A 200 26.43 50.85 36.69
C GLY A 200 25.27 51.01 35.72
N LEU A 201 24.03 50.74 36.14
CA LEU A 201 22.88 51.33 35.47
C LEU A 201 22.25 52.37 36.39
N PRO A 202 22.17 53.65 35.98
CA PRO A 202 21.55 54.69 36.77
C PRO A 202 20.06 54.35 36.95
N VAL A 203 19.63 54.37 38.21
CA VAL A 203 18.23 54.18 38.62
C VAL A 203 17.34 55.20 37.92
N PRO A 204 16.31 54.79 37.15
CA PRO A 204 15.31 55.70 36.67
C PRO A 204 14.26 55.92 37.76
N GLY A 205 14.26 57.10 38.35
CA GLY A 205 13.16 57.55 39.21
C GLY A 205 13.54 58.52 40.31
N ALA A 206 13.66 59.80 39.97
CA ALA A 206 13.25 60.88 40.88
C ALA A 206 12.78 62.11 40.06
N PRO A 207 11.75 62.84 40.50
CA PRO A 207 10.90 63.68 39.67
C PRO A 207 11.38 65.14 39.51
N ALA A 208 10.70 65.85 38.60
CA ALA A 208 10.97 67.15 37.97
C ALA A 208 11.15 68.37 38.90
N PRO A 209 11.52 69.52 38.29
CA PRO A 209 10.68 70.71 38.47
C PRO A 209 10.26 71.37 37.15
N GLU A 210 9.03 71.90 37.17
CA GLU A 210 8.48 72.89 36.24
C GLU A 210 9.39 74.11 36.09
N ALA A 211 9.42 74.71 34.90
CA ALA A 211 9.39 76.16 34.74
C ALA A 211 8.94 76.53 33.32
N ALA A 212 7.89 77.36 33.30
CA ALA A 212 7.44 78.37 32.32
C ALA A 212 8.25 78.57 31.03
#